data_AF-R0NV11-F1
#
_entry.id   AF-R0NV11-F1
#
_cell.length_a   1.000
_cell.length_b   1.000
_cell.length_c   1.000
_cell.angle_alpha   90.00
_cell.angle_beta   90.00
_cell.angle_gamma   90.00
#
_symmetry.space_group_name_H-M   'P 1'
#
loop_
_entity.id
_entity.type
_entity.pdbx_description
1 polymer ?
#
loop_
_entity_poly.entity_id
_entity_poly.type
_entity_poly.pdbx_seq_one_letter_code
_entity_poly.pdbx_strand_id
1 'polypeptide(L)'
;MVNRDIINLELSLKQREESLKVKKRHLYIVRDEYDQLTKKSKFFFSEVAELMSKSDDSYYFKDLESQHLQASQKLQTYFQEQEELLKQSQKLLEVDKEQLKQLEREVREKNGG
;
A
#
# COMPACT_ATOMS: atom_id res chain seq x y z
N MET A 1 3.77 -33.59 -19.08
CA MET A 1 3.44 -32.15 -19.23
C MET A 1 2.98 -31.53 -17.92
N VAL A 2 1.98 -32.10 -17.24
CA VAL A 2 1.37 -31.56 -15.99
C VAL A 2 2.36 -31.12 -14.90
N ASN A 3 3.45 -31.88 -14.64
CA ASN A 3 4.45 -31.48 -13.63
C ASN A 3 5.19 -30.18 -13.98
N ARG A 4 5.40 -29.88 -15.27
CA ARG A 4 6.10 -28.64 -15.68
C ARG A 4 5.19 -27.42 -15.50
N ASP A 5 3.89 -27.60 -15.69
CA ASP A 5 2.90 -26.54 -15.53
C ASP A 5 2.71 -26.19 -14.04
N ILE A 6 2.69 -27.19 -13.15
CA ILE A 6 2.66 -27.01 -11.69
C ILE A 6 3.91 -26.24 -11.21
N ILE A 7 5.11 -26.63 -11.66
CA ILE A 7 6.36 -25.93 -11.30
C ILE A 7 6.33 -24.46 -11.78
N ASN A 8 5.82 -24.20 -12.97
CA ASN A 8 5.69 -22.83 -13.47
C ASN A 8 4.70 -22.00 -12.65
N LEU A 9 3.59 -22.61 -12.21
CA LEU A 9 2.61 -21.97 -11.33
C LEU A 9 3.19 -21.68 -9.94
N GLU A 10 3.91 -22.62 -9.34
CA GLU A 10 4.65 -22.42 -8.08
C GLU A 10 5.62 -21.24 -8.17
N LEU A 11 6.43 -21.20 -9.23
CA LEU A 11 7.39 -20.12 -9.46
C LEU A 11 6.68 -18.77 -9.62
N SER A 12 5.60 -18.73 -10.40
CA SER A 12 4.78 -17.53 -10.59
C SER A 12 4.18 -17.04 -9.27
N LEU A 13 3.64 -17.94 -8.44
CA LEU A 13 3.07 -17.59 -7.15
C LEU A 13 4.11 -17.06 -6.18
N LYS A 14 5.30 -17.68 -6.15
CA LYS A 14 6.42 -17.21 -5.33
C LYS A 14 6.90 -15.82 -5.74
N GLN A 15 6.98 -15.55 -7.04
CA GLN A 15 7.32 -14.21 -7.55
C GLN A 15 6.26 -13.17 -7.17
N ARG A 16 4.98 -13.52 -7.31
CA ARG A 16 3.86 -12.64 -6.92
C ARG A 16 3.87 -12.35 -5.42
N GLU A 17 4.15 -13.35 -4.59
CA GLU A 17 4.28 -13.22 -3.14
C GLU A 17 5.42 -12.25 -2.74
N GLU A 18 6.61 -12.43 -3.30
CA GLU A 18 7.74 -11.55 -3.01
C GLU A 18 7.48 -10.13 -3.49
N SER A 19 6.92 -9.96 -4.70
CA SER A 19 6.51 -8.65 -5.21
C SER A 19 5.52 -7.96 -4.28
N LEU A 20 4.52 -8.70 -3.79
CA LEU A 20 3.50 -8.16 -2.87
C LEU A 20 4.10 -7.77 -1.52
N LYS A 21 5.05 -8.56 -1.00
CA LYS A 21 5.80 -8.25 0.23
C LYS A 21 6.60 -6.95 0.08
N VAL A 22 7.30 -6.78 -1.03
CA VAL A 22 8.05 -5.55 -1.34
C VAL A 22 7.11 -4.35 -1.43
N LYS A 23 5.98 -4.47 -2.15
CA LYS A 23 4.98 -3.39 -2.29
C LYS A 23 4.38 -2.99 -0.94
N LYS A 24 4.02 -3.96 -0.10
CA LYS A 24 3.53 -3.71 1.27
C LYS A 24 4.55 -2.96 2.11
N ARG A 25 5.81 -3.41 2.09
CA ARG A 25 6.89 -2.75 2.83
C ARG A 25 7.11 -1.32 2.33
N HIS A 26 7.13 -1.13 1.02
CA HIS A 26 7.31 0.20 0.43
C HIS A 26 6.17 1.14 0.82
N LEU A 27 4.92 0.70 0.71
CA LEU A 27 3.75 1.48 1.11
C LEU A 27 3.82 1.90 2.59
N TYR A 28 4.25 0.99 3.47
CA TYR A 28 4.45 1.30 4.88
C TYR A 28 5.50 2.38 5.13
N ILE A 29 6.67 2.27 4.47
CA ILE A 29 7.76 3.25 4.62
C ILE A 29 7.31 4.63 4.13
N VAL A 30 6.74 4.70 2.93
CA VAL A 30 6.30 5.97 2.33
C VAL A 30 5.20 6.62 3.17
N ARG A 31 4.29 5.81 3.74
CA ARG A 31 3.27 6.30 4.67
C ARG A 31 3.88 6.86 5.95
N ASP A 32 4.84 6.18 6.56
CA ASP A 32 5.50 6.66 7.78
C ASP A 32 6.26 7.97 7.54
N GLU A 33 7.02 8.04 6.44
CA GLU A 33 7.71 9.28 6.02
C GLU A 33 6.72 10.43 5.83
N TYR A 34 5.56 10.15 5.22
CA TYR A 34 4.52 11.14 5.03
C TYR A 34 3.85 11.57 6.35
N ASP A 35 3.59 10.63 7.26
CA ASP A 35 3.03 10.93 8.59
C ASP A 35 4.00 11.82 9.40
N GLN A 36 5.30 11.57 9.30
CA GLN A 36 6.33 12.42 9.91
C GLN A 36 6.36 13.83 9.28
N LEU A 37 6.33 13.91 7.95
CA LEU A 37 6.28 15.18 7.23
C LEU A 37 5.04 16.00 7.60
N THR A 38 3.88 15.34 7.65
CA THR A 38 2.59 15.96 7.99
C THR A 38 2.57 16.50 9.42
N LYS A 39 3.23 15.82 10.37
CA LYS A 39 3.40 16.34 11.73
C LYS A 39 4.25 17.61 11.76
N LYS A 40 5.37 17.63 11.03
CA LYS A 40 6.26 18.79 10.93
C LYS A 40 5.57 19.98 10.26
N SER A 41 4.86 19.75 9.17
CA SER A 41 4.13 20.81 8.47
C SER A 41 3.00 21.40 9.32
N LYS A 42 2.22 20.58 10.03
CA LYS A 42 1.20 21.07 10.98
C LYS A 42 1.78 21.98 12.06
N PHE A 43 2.95 21.60 12.61
CA PHE A 43 3.65 22.43 13.58
C PHE A 43 4.08 23.77 12.97
N PHE A 44 4.70 23.74 11.79
CA PHE A 44 5.08 24.95 11.04
C PHE A 44 3.88 25.86 10.75
N PHE A 45 2.77 25.32 10.25
CA PHE A 45 1.56 26.11 10.00
C PHE A 45 1.01 26.74 11.28
N SER A 46 1.07 26.03 12.41
CA SER A 46 0.63 26.57 13.71
C SER A 46 1.52 27.73 14.18
N GLU A 47 2.84 27.56 14.16
CA GLU A 47 3.79 28.60 14.58
C GLU A 47 3.69 29.85 13.69
N VAL A 48 3.62 29.65 12.37
CA VAL A 48 3.55 30.79 11.45
C VAL A 48 2.18 31.45 11.46
N ALA A 49 1.09 30.69 11.64
CA ALA A 49 -0.23 31.28 11.82
C ALA A 49 -0.29 32.20 13.05
N GLU A 50 0.40 31.84 14.15
CA GLU A 50 0.50 32.69 15.34
C GLU A 50 1.27 33.99 15.05
N LEU A 51 2.42 33.89 14.38
CA LEU A 51 3.24 35.04 13.97
C LEU A 51 2.51 35.97 12.99
N MET A 52 1.80 35.40 12.04
CA MET A 52 1.10 36.12 10.96
C MET A 52 -0.31 36.54 11.35
N SER A 53 -0.80 36.17 12.55
CA SER A 53 -2.16 36.46 13.01
C SER A 53 -2.54 37.94 12.99
N LYS A 54 -1.55 38.84 13.05
CA LYS A 54 -1.70 40.30 13.05
C LYS A 54 -1.14 40.96 11.80
N SER A 55 -0.66 40.19 10.82
CA SER A 55 -0.14 40.74 9.55
C SER A 55 -1.22 40.74 8.47
N ASP A 56 -1.07 41.64 7.50
CA ASP A 56 -1.93 41.72 6.32
C ASP A 56 -1.84 40.43 5.46
N ASP A 57 -0.75 39.67 5.61
CA ASP A 57 -0.49 38.41 4.92
C ASP A 57 -1.20 37.19 5.54
N SER A 58 -1.93 37.37 6.65
CA SER A 58 -2.67 36.30 7.32
C SER A 58 -3.61 35.50 6.39
N TYR A 59 -4.16 36.15 5.36
CA TYR A 59 -5.00 35.52 4.35
C TYR A 59 -4.21 34.49 3.51
N TYR A 60 -3.01 34.85 3.03
CA TYR A 60 -2.16 33.94 2.26
C TYR A 60 -1.76 32.71 3.08
N PHE A 61 -1.50 32.88 4.38
CA PHE A 61 -1.17 31.76 5.26
C PHE A 61 -2.34 30.81 5.49
N LYS A 62 -3.55 31.33 5.66
CA LYS A 62 -4.77 30.50 5.76
C LYS A 62 -5.03 29.71 4.48
N ASP A 63 -4.77 30.31 3.32
CA ASP A 63 -4.88 29.60 2.04
C ASP A 63 -3.86 28.45 1.94
N LEU A 64 -2.59 28.70 2.28
CA LEU A 64 -1.55 27.66 2.32
C LEU A 64 -1.89 26.51 3.29
N GLU A 65 -2.42 26.83 4.47
CA GLU A 65 -2.89 25.83 5.43
C GLU A 65 -4.04 24.98 4.86
N SER A 66 -4.99 25.63 4.18
CA SER A 66 -6.11 24.94 3.51
C SER A 66 -5.63 24.00 2.40
N GLN A 67 -4.72 24.46 1.55
CA GLN A 67 -4.11 23.65 0.49
C GLN A 67 -3.36 22.44 1.08
N HIS A 68 -2.61 22.66 2.17
CA HIS A 68 -1.92 21.59 2.87
C HIS A 68 -2.91 20.55 3.43
N LEU A 69 -4.01 20.98 4.07
CA LEU A 69 -5.03 20.07 4.58
C LEU A 69 -5.65 19.22 3.45
N GLN A 70 -5.97 19.84 2.31
CA GLN A 70 -6.50 19.12 1.15
C GLN A 70 -5.50 18.11 0.59
N ALA A 71 -4.22 18.49 0.49
CA ALA A 71 -3.17 17.59 0.03
C ALA A 71 -3.00 16.38 0.98
N SER A 72 -3.03 16.62 2.30
CA SER A 72 -2.97 15.55 3.31
C SER A 72 -4.15 14.60 3.23
N GLN A 73 -5.36 15.12 3.03
CA GLN A 73 -6.55 14.27 2.87
C GLN A 73 -6.43 13.38 1.61
N LYS A 74 -6.05 13.96 0.47
CA LYS A 74 -5.87 13.18 -0.78
C LYS A 74 -4.82 12.07 -0.61
N LEU A 75 -3.71 12.37 0.06
CA LEU A 75 -2.67 11.38 0.31
C LEU A 75 -3.11 10.29 1.28
N GLN A 76 -3.87 10.65 2.33
CA GLN A 76 -4.46 9.68 3.23
C GLN A 76 -5.40 8.72 2.49
N THR A 77 -6.26 9.24 1.61
CA THR A 77 -7.13 8.42 0.75
C THR A 77 -6.31 7.51 -0.16
N TYR A 78 -5.27 8.04 -0.81
CA TYR A 78 -4.38 7.24 -1.66
C TYR A 78 -3.77 6.05 -0.88
N PHE A 79 -3.26 6.27 0.33
CA PHE A 79 -2.72 5.18 1.14
C PHE A 79 -3.76 4.13 1.51
N GLN A 80 -5.00 4.55 1.82
CA GLN A 80 -6.11 3.64 2.10
C GLN A 80 -6.45 2.77 0.88
N GLU A 81 -6.59 3.38 -0.29
CA GLU A 81 -6.88 2.68 -1.54
C GLU A 81 -5.77 1.67 -1.89
N GLN A 82 -4.50 2.06 -1.77
CA GLN A 82 -3.38 1.15 -2.00
C GLN A 82 -3.36 -0.01 -0.99
N GLU A 83 -3.69 0.25 0.27
CA GLU A 83 -3.77 -0.81 1.28
C GLU A 83 -4.89 -1.82 0.95
N GLU A 84 -6.05 -1.34 0.49
CA GLU A 84 -7.15 -2.20 0.04
C GLU A 84 -6.77 -3.03 -1.18
N LEU A 85 -6.12 -2.44 -2.19
CA LEU A 85 -5.63 -3.16 -3.37
C LEU A 85 -4.63 -4.25 -3.00
N LEU A 86 -3.72 -3.98 -2.05
CA LEU A 86 -2.78 -4.98 -1.56
C LEU A 86 -3.46 -6.09 -0.75
N LYS A 87 -4.51 -5.77 0.01
CA LYS A 87 -5.34 -6.77 0.71
C LYS A 87 -6.07 -7.67 -0.27
N GLN A 88 -6.69 -7.10 -1.31
CA GLN A 88 -7.35 -7.87 -2.37
C GLN A 88 -6.36 -8.76 -3.11
N SER A 89 -5.19 -8.23 -3.46
CA SER A 89 -4.12 -8.98 -4.13
C SER A 89 -3.59 -10.13 -3.27
N GLN A 90 -3.48 -9.94 -1.94
CA GLN A 90 -3.15 -11.04 -1.01
C GLN A 90 -4.24 -12.11 -1.00
N LYS A 91 -5.52 -11.73 -0.95
CA LYS A 91 -6.63 -12.71 -0.94
C LYS A 91 -6.60 -13.58 -2.20
N LEU A 92 -6.40 -12.97 -3.37
CA LEU A 92 -6.27 -13.70 -4.63
C LEU A 92 -5.06 -14.64 -4.62
N LEU A 93 -3.92 -14.19 -4.09
CA LEU A 93 -2.73 -15.04 -3.96
C LEU A 93 -2.99 -16.27 -3.08
N GLU A 94 -3.72 -16.12 -1.97
CA GLU A 94 -4.09 -17.26 -1.12
C GLU A 94 -5.03 -18.24 -1.83
N VAL A 95 -6.02 -17.73 -2.58
CA VAL A 95 -6.90 -18.58 -3.41
C VAL A 95 -6.09 -19.36 -4.44
N ASP A 96 -5.17 -18.71 -5.16
CA ASP A 96 -4.35 -19.39 -6.16
C ASP A 96 -3.42 -20.44 -5.51
N LYS A 97 -2.90 -20.18 -4.31
CA LYS A 97 -2.11 -21.15 -3.54
C LYS A 97 -2.94 -22.37 -3.12
N GLU A 98 -4.20 -22.16 -2.72
CA GLU A 98 -5.12 -23.26 -2.39
C GLU A 98 -5.45 -24.11 -3.61
N GLN A 99 -5.70 -23.48 -4.77
CA GLN A 99 -5.93 -24.19 -6.03
C GLN A 99 -4.71 -25.01 -6.44
N LEU A 100 -3.50 -24.46 -6.30
CA LEU A 100 -2.26 -25.20 -6.56
C LEU A 100 -2.15 -26.46 -5.67
N LYS A 101 -2.44 -26.33 -4.36
CA LYS A 101 -2.43 -27.49 -3.44
C LYS A 101 -3.45 -28.57 -3.85
N GLN A 102 -4.61 -28.17 -4.37
CA GLN A 102 -5.61 -29.12 -4.87
C GLN A 102 -5.09 -29.85 -6.13
N LEU A 103 -4.54 -29.11 -7.09
CA LEU A 103 -3.94 -29.68 -8.30
C LEU A 103 -2.81 -30.66 -7.99
N GLU A 104 -1.92 -30.32 -7.04
CA GLU A 104 -0.86 -31.22 -6.59
C GLU A 104 -1.40 -32.53 -5.99
N ARG A 105 -2.50 -32.47 -5.23
CA ARG A 105 -3.16 -33.67 -4.67
C ARG A 105 -3.75 -34.53 -5.77
N GLU A 106 -4.51 -33.94 -6.69
CA GLU A 106 -5.11 -34.68 -7.81
C GLU A 106 -4.06 -35.38 -8.67
N VAL A 107 -2.91 -34.73 -8.91
CA VAL A 107 -1.81 -35.32 -9.67
C VAL A 107 -1.14 -36.46 -8.90
N ARG A 108 -0.98 -36.35 -7.58
CA ARG A 108 -0.46 -37.45 -6.75
C ARG A 108 -1.41 -38.65 -6.74
N GLU A 109 -2.71 -38.41 -6.63
CA GLU A 109 -3.73 -39.47 -6.64
C GLU A 109 -3.80 -40.17 -8.00
N LYS A 110 -3.70 -39.43 -9.11
CA LYS A 110 -3.68 -40.01 -10.47
C LYS A 110 -2.40 -40.76 -10.84
N ASN A 111 -1.26 -40.42 -10.22
CA ASN A 111 0.03 -41.06 -10.48
C ASN A 111 0.38 -42.16 -9.46
N GLY A 112 -0.46 -42.37 -8.43
CA GLY A 112 -0.24 -43.30 -7.32
C GLY A 112 -1.24 -44.45 -7.23
N GLY A 113 -2.03 -44.69 -8.28
CA GLY A 113 -2.87 -45.89 -8.48
C GLY A 113 -2.53 -46.57 -9.79
#